data_AF-A0A1M3HG49-F1
#
_entry.id   AF-A0A1M3HG49-F1
#
_cell.length_a   1.000
_cell.length_b   1.000
_cell.length_c   1.000
_cell.angle_alpha   90.00
_cell.angle_beta   90.00
_cell.angle_gamma   90.00
#
_symmetry.space_group_name_H-M   'P 1'
#
loop_
_entity.id
_entity.type
_entity.pdbx_description
1 polymer ?
#
loop_
_entity_poly.entity_id
_entity_poly.type
_entity_poly.pdbx_seq_one_letter_code
_entity_poly.pdbx_strand_id
1 'polypeptide(L)'
;MDNRYNKRKRPCDYLPEEPFTAIKESCRHYDVEHVIWELNLWFCISLSHEGSAYDDLQERTRFIEFYLYLLIFIEATYIYYKQMMPEKKPLRGPEEAHQFLRLTKEQKSEPMTAIKEFCLSYPLLYVRIELWDFFQAVQFYHGPLKEGIYQYNTSCLHMHLLTLLEAFYLIVGIKPS
;
A
#
# COMPACT_ATOMS: atom_id res chain seq x y z
N MET A 1 18.27 26.62 -15.79
CA MET A 1 17.59 26.70 -14.49
C MET A 1 18.60 26.48 -13.40
N ASP A 2 18.54 27.28 -12.35
CA ASP A 2 19.44 27.24 -11.21
C ASP A 2 19.25 25.95 -10.40
N ASN A 3 20.31 25.13 -10.27
CA ASN A 3 20.25 23.78 -9.71
C ASN A 3 20.13 23.75 -8.17
N ARG A 4 20.07 24.92 -7.52
CA ARG A 4 20.05 25.08 -6.05
C ARG A 4 18.77 24.57 -5.37
N TYR A 5 17.66 24.44 -6.10
CA TYR A 5 16.37 23.99 -5.55
C TYR A 5 15.93 22.61 -6.05
N ASN A 6 16.83 21.87 -6.68
CA ASN A 6 16.49 20.60 -7.31
C ASN A 6 16.49 19.48 -6.26
N LYS A 7 15.29 19.06 -5.82
CA LYS A 7 15.11 17.89 -4.96
C LYS A 7 14.95 16.64 -5.81
N ARG A 8 15.40 15.49 -5.30
CA ARG A 8 15.12 14.20 -5.93
C ARG A 8 13.60 13.99 -5.97
N LYS A 9 13.07 13.61 -7.14
CA LYS A 9 11.67 13.18 -7.28
C LYS A 9 11.38 12.01 -6.35
N ARG A 10 10.24 12.08 -5.66
CA ARG A 10 9.65 10.98 -4.90
C ARG A 10 8.80 10.11 -5.85
N PRO A 11 8.49 8.87 -5.47
CA PRO A 11 7.65 7.99 -6.29
C PRO A 11 6.32 8.61 -6.73
N CYS A 12 5.63 9.35 -5.83
CA CYS A 12 4.38 10.04 -6.16
C CYS A 12 4.55 11.19 -7.17
N ASP A 13 5.75 11.79 -7.28
CA ASP A 13 6.01 12.91 -8.20
C ASP A 13 6.13 12.45 -9.68
N TYR A 14 5.94 11.15 -9.95
CA TYR A 14 5.83 10.56 -11.29
C TYR A 14 4.37 10.42 -11.76
N LEU A 15 3.39 10.66 -10.88
CA LEU A 15 1.97 10.56 -11.23
C LEU A 15 1.42 11.94 -11.65
N PRO A 16 0.44 11.97 -12.60
CA PRO A 16 -0.17 10.83 -13.29
C PRO A 16 0.57 10.35 -14.56
N GLU A 17 1.64 11.00 -14.97
CA GLU A 17 2.24 10.83 -16.30
C GLU A 17 2.95 9.48 -16.49
N GLU A 18 3.60 8.97 -15.44
CA GLU A 18 4.46 7.78 -15.49
C GLU A 18 4.11 6.75 -14.39
N PRO A 19 2.91 6.15 -14.38
CA PRO A 19 2.44 5.30 -13.29
C PRO A 19 3.28 4.04 -13.09
N PHE A 20 3.80 3.45 -14.17
CA PHE A 20 4.72 2.31 -14.07
C PHE A 20 6.07 2.69 -13.43
N THR A 21 6.56 3.92 -13.70
CA THR A 21 7.77 4.45 -13.05
C THR A 21 7.51 4.71 -11.56
N ALA A 22 6.34 5.28 -11.22
CA ALA A 22 5.93 5.49 -9.83
C ALA A 22 5.92 4.17 -9.03
N ILE A 23 5.31 3.10 -9.56
CA ILE A 23 5.30 1.77 -8.93
C ILE A 23 6.74 1.26 -8.71
N LYS A 24 7.56 1.33 -9.77
CA LYS A 24 8.95 0.86 -9.73
C LYS A 24 9.77 1.58 -8.67
N GLU A 25 9.71 2.91 -8.62
CA GLU A 25 10.44 3.68 -7.62
C GLU A 25 9.88 3.47 -6.21
N SER A 26 8.56 3.25 -6.07
CA SER A 26 7.93 2.99 -4.77
C SER A 26 8.35 1.63 -4.19
N CYS A 27 8.24 0.55 -4.96
CA CYS A 27 8.58 -0.81 -4.52
C CYS A 27 10.08 -1.05 -4.34
N ARG A 28 10.96 -0.19 -4.89
CA ARG A 28 12.41 -0.29 -4.67
C ARG A 28 12.85 -0.04 -3.24
N HIS A 29 12.05 0.70 -2.48
CA HIS A 29 12.41 1.15 -1.13
C HIS A 29 11.77 0.31 -0.02
N TYR A 30 10.85 -0.59 -0.37
CA TYR A 30 10.04 -1.33 0.57
C TYR A 30 10.05 -2.81 0.23
N ASP A 31 10.36 -3.64 1.21
CA ASP A 31 10.12 -5.08 1.11
C ASP A 31 8.67 -5.42 1.49
N VAL A 32 8.07 -6.38 0.78
CA VAL A 32 6.66 -6.75 0.99
C VAL A 32 6.41 -7.28 2.39
N GLU A 33 7.34 -8.03 2.98
CA GLU A 33 7.19 -8.57 4.32
C GLU A 33 7.12 -7.45 5.34
N HIS A 34 8.01 -6.46 5.21
CA HIS A 34 8.01 -5.28 6.08
C HIS A 34 6.72 -4.48 5.91
N VAL A 35 6.25 -4.26 4.68
CA VAL A 35 4.98 -3.55 4.42
C VAL A 35 3.80 -4.28 5.06
N ILE A 36 3.70 -5.60 4.87
CA ILE A 36 2.61 -6.41 5.44
C ILE A 36 2.69 -6.43 6.97
N TRP A 37 3.89 -6.51 7.55
CA TRP A 37 4.08 -6.46 9.00
C TRP A 37 3.61 -5.11 9.57
N GLU A 38 4.06 -3.99 8.99
CA GLU A 38 3.63 -2.64 9.39
C GLU A 38 2.11 -2.48 9.26
N LEU A 39 1.52 -2.93 8.15
CA LEU A 39 0.07 -2.88 7.93
C LEU A 39 -0.71 -3.65 9.00
N ASN A 40 -0.22 -4.81 9.44
CA ASN A 40 -0.85 -5.57 10.53
C ASN A 40 -0.75 -4.83 11.87
N LEU A 41 0.39 -4.20 12.15
CA LEU A 41 0.53 -3.37 13.34
C LEU A 41 -0.43 -2.18 13.30
N TRP A 42 -0.49 -1.47 12.17
CA TRP A 42 -1.41 -0.36 11.96
C TRP A 42 -2.86 -0.79 12.14
N PHE A 43 -3.23 -1.96 11.61
CA PHE A 43 -4.57 -2.52 11.76
C PHE A 43 -4.93 -2.74 13.23
N CYS A 44 -4.06 -3.38 14.01
CA CYS A 44 -4.26 -3.56 15.45
C CYS A 44 -4.40 -2.23 16.20
N ILE A 45 -3.58 -1.23 15.85
CA ILE A 45 -3.66 0.11 16.44
C ILE A 45 -5.00 0.77 16.10
N SER A 46 -5.40 0.72 14.84
CA SER A 46 -6.61 1.38 14.35
C SER A 46 -7.87 0.80 14.98
N LEU A 47 -7.89 -0.51 15.23
CA LEU A 47 -9.00 -1.16 15.93
C LEU A 47 -9.00 -0.95 17.45
N SER A 48 -7.86 -0.57 18.05
CA SER A 48 -7.73 -0.32 19.49
C SER A 48 -7.72 1.16 19.88
N HIS A 49 -7.69 2.06 18.89
CA HIS A 49 -7.66 3.50 19.11
C HIS A 49 -9.07 4.06 19.33
N GLU A 50 -9.41 4.27 20.61
CA GLU A 50 -10.57 5.05 21.04
C GLU A 50 -10.47 6.49 20.50
N GLY A 51 -11.36 6.87 19.58
CA GLY A 51 -11.32 8.17 18.90
C GLY A 51 -10.75 8.16 17.47
N SER A 52 -10.43 6.99 16.93
CA SER A 52 -10.21 6.84 15.48
C SER A 52 -11.53 6.87 14.70
N ALA A 53 -11.45 6.90 13.36
CA ALA A 53 -12.62 6.74 12.48
C ALA A 53 -13.33 5.39 12.66
N TYR A 54 -12.70 4.43 13.36
CA TYR A 54 -13.15 3.05 13.52
C TYR A 54 -13.73 2.76 14.91
N ASP A 55 -14.10 3.79 15.66
CA ASP A 55 -14.74 3.65 16.97
C ASP A 55 -16.18 3.11 16.83
N ASP A 56 -16.88 3.50 15.76
CA ASP A 56 -18.18 2.94 15.39
C ASP A 56 -18.08 1.51 14.83
N LEU A 57 -19.03 0.64 15.21
CA LEU A 57 -19.04 -0.76 14.81
C LEU A 57 -19.22 -0.95 13.29
N GLN A 58 -20.02 -0.11 12.65
CA GLN A 58 -20.28 -0.22 11.22
C GLN A 58 -19.04 0.20 10.43
N GLU A 59 -18.42 1.32 10.78
CA GLU A 59 -17.18 1.77 10.14
C GLU A 59 -16.04 0.77 10.39
N ARG A 60 -15.92 0.24 11.60
CA ARG A 60 -14.95 -0.83 11.92
C ARG A 60 -15.13 -2.05 11.03
N THR A 61 -16.37 -2.48 10.80
CA THR A 61 -16.65 -3.66 9.97
C THR A 61 -16.25 -3.43 8.51
N ARG A 62 -16.58 -2.26 7.95
CA ARG A 62 -16.17 -1.88 6.59
C ARG A 62 -14.66 -1.78 6.45
N PHE A 63 -13.99 -1.18 7.44
CA PHE A 63 -12.54 -1.08 7.47
C PHE A 63 -11.87 -2.46 7.49
N ILE A 64 -12.39 -3.41 8.27
CA ILE A 64 -11.87 -4.79 8.29
C ILE A 64 -11.97 -5.42 6.90
N GLU A 65 -13.10 -5.27 6.21
CA GLU A 65 -13.27 -5.77 4.85
C GLU A 65 -12.28 -5.10 3.89
N PHE A 66 -12.23 -3.77 3.88
CA PHE A 66 -11.28 -3.01 3.07
C PHE A 66 -9.83 -3.45 3.30
N TYR A 67 -9.43 -3.62 4.56
CA TYR A 67 -8.09 -4.04 4.95
C TYR A 67 -7.72 -5.42 4.38
N LEU A 68 -8.64 -6.39 4.43
CA LEU A 68 -8.40 -7.71 3.85
C LEU A 68 -8.16 -7.64 2.34
N TYR A 69 -8.94 -6.84 1.62
CA TYR A 69 -8.76 -6.58 0.20
C TYR A 69 -7.46 -5.80 -0.10
N LEU A 70 -7.09 -4.85 0.77
CA LEU A 70 -5.84 -4.10 0.64
C LEU A 70 -4.63 -5.04 0.72
N LEU A 71 -4.62 -6.01 1.63
CA LEU A 71 -3.52 -6.98 1.71
C LEU A 71 -3.38 -7.82 0.44
N ILE A 72 -4.50 -8.25 -0.15
CA ILE A 72 -4.51 -8.96 -1.45
C ILE A 72 -3.92 -8.07 -2.55
N PHE A 73 -4.36 -6.80 -2.60
CA PHE A 73 -3.84 -5.81 -3.55
C PHE A 73 -2.33 -5.59 -3.42
N ILE A 74 -1.81 -5.49 -2.19
CA ILE A 74 -0.38 -5.28 -1.93
C ILE A 74 0.44 -6.51 -2.36
N GLU A 75 0.00 -7.71 -1.99
CA GLU A 75 0.67 -8.95 -2.45
C GLU A 75 0.72 -9.01 -3.99
N ALA A 76 -0.41 -8.75 -4.65
CA ALA A 76 -0.51 -8.79 -6.10
C ALA A 76 0.38 -7.73 -6.76
N THR A 77 0.42 -6.53 -6.18
CA THR A 77 1.31 -5.43 -6.63
C THR A 77 2.77 -5.85 -6.60
N TYR A 78 3.23 -6.50 -5.55
CA TYR A 78 4.61 -6.94 -5.43
C TYR A 78 4.96 -8.09 -6.37
N ILE A 79 4.02 -9.01 -6.64
CA ILE A 79 4.20 -10.01 -7.70
C ILE A 79 4.30 -9.33 -9.06
N TYR A 80 3.39 -8.41 -9.37
CA TYR A 80 3.38 -7.65 -10.62
C TYR A 80 4.71 -6.90 -10.82
N TYR A 81 5.17 -6.18 -9.79
CA TYR A 81 6.46 -5.49 -9.82
C TYR A 81 7.64 -6.45 -10.08
N LYS A 82 7.66 -7.62 -9.42
CA LYS A 82 8.70 -8.64 -9.66
C LYS A 82 8.67 -9.14 -11.10
N GLN A 83 7.49 -9.36 -11.68
CA GLN A 83 7.32 -9.76 -13.09
C GLN A 83 7.78 -8.68 -14.09
N MET A 84 7.71 -7.40 -13.73
CA MET A 84 8.17 -6.28 -14.57
C MET A 84 9.69 -6.09 -14.60
N MET A 85 10.42 -6.60 -13.60
CA MET A 85 11.87 -6.40 -13.48
C MET A 85 12.60 -7.55 -14.21
N PRO A 86 13.30 -7.31 -15.35
CA PRO A 86 14.14 -8.32 -15.96
C PRO A 86 15.30 -8.65 -15.00
N GLU A 87 15.36 -9.90 -14.55
CA GLU A 87 16.29 -10.39 -13.54
C GLU A 87 17.73 -9.92 -13.78
N LYS A 88 18.32 -9.23 -12.80
CA LYS A 88 19.79 -9.11 -12.71
C LYS A 88 20.39 -9.39 -11.33
N LYS A 89 19.58 -9.64 -10.31
CA LYS A 89 20.06 -10.20 -9.05
C LYS A 89 18.99 -11.09 -8.44
N PRO A 90 19.33 -12.30 -7.96
CA PRO A 90 18.47 -12.97 -7.00
C PRO A 90 18.36 -12.05 -5.79
N LEU A 91 17.17 -11.50 -5.56
CA LEU A 91 16.80 -10.99 -4.24
C LEU A 91 16.89 -12.21 -3.33
N ARG A 92 17.95 -12.26 -2.53
CA ARG A 92 18.26 -13.21 -1.43
C ARG A 92 17.47 -14.52 -1.41
N GLY A 93 18.17 -15.63 -1.70
CA GLY A 93 17.94 -16.97 -1.15
C GLY A 93 16.57 -17.66 -1.34
N PRO A 94 16.53 -18.98 -1.59
CA PRO A 94 15.27 -19.75 -1.56
C PRO A 94 14.58 -19.82 -0.18
N GLU A 95 15.16 -19.23 0.87
CA GLU A 95 14.67 -19.30 2.26
C GLU A 95 13.92 -18.03 2.73
N GLU A 96 13.91 -16.93 1.98
CA GLU A 96 13.23 -15.66 2.35
C GLU A 96 12.06 -15.30 1.40
N ALA A 97 11.46 -16.30 0.74
CA ALA A 97 10.29 -16.07 -0.07
C ALA A 97 9.08 -15.79 0.84
N HIS A 98 8.74 -14.53 1.05
CA HIS A 98 7.42 -14.15 1.59
C HIS A 98 6.38 -14.98 0.86
N GLN A 99 5.72 -15.88 1.57
CA GLN A 99 4.64 -16.66 0.99
C GLN A 99 3.52 -15.65 0.75
N PHE A 100 3.23 -15.37 -0.51
CA PHE A 100 2.03 -14.62 -0.89
C PHE A 100 0.83 -15.51 -0.53
N LEU A 101 0.38 -15.44 0.72
CA LEU A 101 -0.54 -16.41 1.30
C LEU A 101 -1.99 -16.13 0.88
N ARG A 102 -2.29 -14.89 0.46
CA ARG A 102 -3.67 -14.42 0.27
C ARG A 102 -4.15 -14.59 -1.16
N LEU A 103 -3.22 -14.72 -2.11
CA LEU A 103 -3.53 -14.89 -3.53
C LEU A 103 -3.76 -16.36 -3.91
N THR A 104 -4.74 -16.60 -4.78
CA THR A 104 -4.91 -17.91 -5.42
C THR A 104 -3.74 -18.23 -6.37
N LYS A 105 -3.66 -19.47 -6.86
CA LYS A 105 -2.63 -19.85 -7.84
C LYS A 105 -2.76 -19.03 -9.12
N GLU A 106 -3.99 -18.79 -9.55
CA GLU A 106 -4.35 -18.02 -10.74
C GLU A 106 -3.94 -16.56 -10.57
N GLN A 107 -4.27 -15.94 -9.43
CA GLN A 107 -3.87 -14.56 -9.13
C GLN A 107 -2.34 -14.41 -8.99
N LYS A 108 -1.61 -15.44 -8.56
CA LYS A 108 -0.13 -15.40 -8.57
C LYS A 108 0.44 -15.41 -9.98
N SER A 109 -0.17 -16.16 -10.90
CA SER A 109 0.23 -16.15 -12.31
C SER A 109 -0.18 -14.86 -13.04
N GLU A 110 -1.34 -14.31 -12.70
CA GLU A 110 -1.91 -13.10 -13.29
C GLU A 110 -2.32 -12.10 -12.19
N PRO A 111 -1.35 -11.39 -11.56
CA PRO A 111 -1.62 -10.51 -10.42
C PRO A 111 -2.52 -9.31 -10.78
N MET A 112 -2.55 -8.94 -12.05
CA MET A 112 -3.42 -7.86 -12.53
C MET A 112 -4.91 -8.17 -12.32
N THR A 113 -5.29 -9.45 -12.24
CA THR A 113 -6.68 -9.85 -11.97
C THR A 113 -7.10 -9.40 -10.55
N ALA A 114 -6.30 -9.72 -9.53
CA ALA A 114 -6.56 -9.27 -8.15
C ALA A 114 -6.51 -7.74 -7.99
N ILE A 115 -5.58 -7.09 -8.69
CA ILE A 115 -5.46 -5.62 -8.70
C ILE A 115 -6.72 -4.98 -9.30
N LYS A 116 -7.21 -5.49 -10.42
CA LYS A 116 -8.43 -5.00 -11.06
C LYS A 116 -9.65 -5.23 -10.18
N GLU A 117 -9.78 -6.41 -9.56
CA GLU A 117 -10.86 -6.73 -8.62
C GLU A 117 -10.91 -5.70 -7.48
N PHE A 118 -9.76 -5.36 -6.90
CA PHE A 118 -9.69 -4.30 -5.88
C PHE A 118 -10.15 -2.94 -6.42
N CYS A 119 -9.59 -2.50 -7.56
CA CYS A 119 -9.90 -1.18 -8.13
C CYS A 119 -11.36 -1.05 -8.59
N LEU A 120 -12.02 -2.15 -8.92
CA LEU A 120 -13.44 -2.19 -9.28
C LEU A 120 -14.35 -2.24 -8.05
N SER A 121 -13.88 -2.81 -6.94
CA SER A 121 -14.67 -2.96 -5.71
C SER A 121 -14.72 -1.68 -4.89
N TYR A 122 -13.65 -0.88 -4.91
CA TYR A 122 -13.54 0.36 -4.15
C TYR A 122 -13.38 1.55 -5.09
N PRO A 123 -14.14 2.65 -4.93
CA PRO A 123 -13.86 3.89 -5.66
C PRO A 123 -12.56 4.53 -5.15
N LEU A 124 -11.78 5.16 -6.04
CA LEU A 124 -10.52 5.82 -5.66
C LEU A 124 -10.69 6.86 -4.52
N LEU A 125 -11.80 7.60 -4.54
CA LEU A 125 -12.10 8.56 -3.47
C LEU A 125 -12.23 7.86 -2.10
N TYR A 126 -12.95 6.74 -2.06
CA TYR A 126 -13.09 5.93 -0.85
C TYR A 126 -11.70 5.45 -0.37
N VAL A 127 -10.90 4.88 -1.27
CA VAL A 127 -9.54 4.41 -0.93
C VAL A 127 -8.66 5.52 -0.35
N ARG A 128 -8.71 6.73 -0.92
CA ARG A 128 -7.93 7.88 -0.42
C ARG A 128 -8.33 8.28 1.00
N ILE A 129 -9.64 8.34 1.25
CA ILE A 129 -10.18 8.68 2.59
C ILE A 129 -9.79 7.58 3.57
N GLU A 130 -10.05 6.33 3.24
CA GLU A 130 -9.78 5.17 4.10
C GLU A 130 -8.29 5.05 4.45
N LEU A 131 -7.39 5.27 3.48
CA LEU A 131 -5.95 5.31 3.76
C LEU A 131 -5.51 6.49 4.62
N TRP A 132 -6.19 7.63 4.51
CA TRP A 132 -5.91 8.80 5.32
C TRP A 132 -6.37 8.59 6.76
N ASP A 133 -7.56 8.05 6.96
CA ASP A 133 -8.10 7.71 8.28
C ASP A 133 -7.26 6.62 8.95
N PHE A 134 -6.82 5.62 8.18
CA PHE A 134 -5.91 4.59 8.66
C PHE A 134 -4.56 5.17 9.12
N PHE A 135 -3.99 6.09 8.33
CA PHE A 135 -2.78 6.82 8.70
C PHE A 135 -2.98 7.66 9.96
N GLN A 136 -4.07 8.42 10.07
CA GLN A 136 -4.37 9.26 11.22
C GLN A 136 -4.54 8.44 12.50
N ALA A 137 -5.26 7.31 12.42
CA ALA A 137 -5.46 6.42 13.54
C ALA A 137 -4.12 5.97 14.16
N VAL A 138 -3.11 5.72 13.32
CA VAL A 138 -1.77 5.34 13.77
C VAL A 138 -0.96 6.54 14.26
N GLN A 139 -1.01 7.65 13.52
CA GLN A 139 -0.23 8.85 13.80
C GLN A 139 -0.58 9.49 15.15
N PHE A 140 -1.85 9.43 15.53
CA PHE A 140 -2.38 9.99 16.77
C PHE A 140 -2.59 8.95 17.87
N TYR A 141 -2.10 7.73 17.69
CA TYR A 141 -2.24 6.71 18.72
C TYR A 141 -1.36 7.02 19.94
N HIS A 142 -1.98 6.97 21.11
CA HIS A 142 -1.33 7.21 22.42
C HIS A 142 -1.30 5.99 23.33
N GLY A 143 -1.76 4.82 22.84
CA GLY A 143 -1.82 3.59 23.63
C GLY A 143 -0.52 2.76 23.64
N PRO A 144 -0.56 1.55 24.22
CA PRO A 144 0.64 0.75 24.49
C PRO A 144 1.43 0.29 23.26
N LEU A 145 0.75 0.11 22.12
CA LEU A 145 1.38 -0.26 20.84
C LEU A 145 2.17 0.88 20.19
N LYS A 146 2.26 2.06 20.83
CA LYS A 146 3.01 3.21 20.32
C LYS A 146 4.52 2.95 20.27
N GLU A 147 5.03 2.09 21.15
CA GLU A 147 6.45 1.73 21.15
C GLU A 147 6.82 1.08 19.81
N GLY A 148 7.70 1.74 19.06
CA GLY A 148 8.11 1.30 17.72
C GLY A 148 7.44 2.04 16.56
N ILE A 149 6.42 2.87 16.82
CA ILE A 149 5.84 3.74 15.79
C ILE A 149 6.69 5.00 15.63
N TYR A 150 7.35 5.13 14.48
CA TYR A 150 8.05 6.34 14.10
C TYR A 150 7.21 7.12 13.09
N GLN A 151 6.72 8.29 13.48
CA GLN A 151 5.85 9.15 12.66
C GLN A 151 6.36 9.37 11.23
N TYR A 152 7.67 9.55 11.07
CA TYR A 152 8.29 9.67 9.75
C TYR A 152 8.11 8.40 8.91
N ASN A 153 8.36 7.22 9.48
CA ASN A 153 8.16 5.95 8.80
C ASN A 153 6.68 5.75 8.46
N THR A 154 5.78 6.13 9.37
CA THR A 154 4.33 6.08 9.15
C THR A 154 3.94 6.91 7.93
N SER A 155 4.44 8.14 7.83
CA SER A 155 4.19 9.01 6.68
C SER A 155 4.78 8.46 5.37
N CYS A 156 5.96 7.83 5.42
CA CYS A 156 6.57 7.24 4.24
C CYS A 156 5.77 6.03 3.74
N LEU A 157 5.28 5.18 4.64
CA LEU A 157 4.44 4.04 4.28
C LEU A 157 3.09 4.49 3.72
N HIS A 158 2.45 5.49 4.31
CA HIS A 158 1.22 6.07 3.75
C HIS A 158 1.43 6.56 2.31
N MET A 159 2.52 7.30 2.07
CA MET A 159 2.87 7.77 0.72
C MET A 159 3.18 6.63 -0.25
N HIS A 160 3.83 5.57 0.23
CA HIS A 160 4.09 4.35 -0.55
C HIS A 160 2.78 3.71 -1.01
N LEU A 161 1.86 3.43 -0.08
CA LEU A 161 0.56 2.82 -0.35
C LEU A 161 -0.27 3.68 -1.32
N LEU A 162 -0.37 4.99 -1.04
CA LEU A 162 -1.11 5.93 -1.88
C LEU A 162 -0.56 5.96 -3.31
N THR A 163 0.78 6.00 -3.46
CA THR A 163 1.43 5.99 -4.79
C THR A 163 1.07 4.73 -5.56
N LEU A 164 1.12 3.55 -4.91
CA LEU A 164 0.80 2.28 -5.57
C LEU A 164 -0.66 2.25 -6.02
N LEU A 165 -1.57 2.62 -5.13
CA LEU A 165 -3.01 2.63 -5.42
C LEU A 165 -3.31 3.59 -6.56
N GLU A 166 -2.92 4.85 -6.47
CA GLU A 166 -3.19 5.83 -7.54
C GLU A 166 -2.60 5.40 -8.89
N ALA A 167 -1.38 4.84 -8.90
CA ALA A 167 -0.78 4.31 -10.12
C ALA A 167 -1.65 3.22 -10.75
N PHE A 168 -2.16 2.27 -9.97
CA PHE A 168 -3.01 1.21 -10.50
C PHE A 168 -4.41 1.68 -10.92
N TYR A 169 -5.01 2.65 -10.24
CA TYR A 169 -6.27 3.25 -10.74
C TYR A 169 -6.07 3.91 -12.11
N LEU A 170 -4.93 4.59 -12.32
CA LEU A 170 -4.57 5.15 -13.63
C LEU A 170 -4.34 4.06 -14.68
N ILE A 171 -3.65 2.97 -14.33
CA ILE A 171 -3.37 1.83 -15.23
C ILE A 171 -4.65 1.08 -15.62
N VAL A 172 -5.54 0.83 -14.66
CA VAL A 172 -6.81 0.13 -14.90
C VAL A 172 -7.78 1.04 -15.69
N GLY A 173 -7.60 2.36 -15.62
CA GLY A 173 -8.37 3.32 -16.41
C GLY A 173 -9.79 3.57 -15.88
N ILE A 174 -10.03 3.29 -14.60
CA ILE A 174 -11.30 3.62 -13.94
C ILE A 174 -11.28 5.12 -13.66
N LYS A 175 -12.23 5.85 -14.27
CA LYS A 175 -12.36 7.29 -14.00
C LYS A 175 -12.71 7.50 -12.52
N PRO A 176 -12.04 8.41 -11.80
CA PRO A 176 -12.47 8.77 -10.47
C PRO A 176 -13.88 9.36 -10.57
N SER A 177 -14.84 8.66 -9.98
CA SER A 177 -16.20 9.14 -9.73
C SER A 177 -16.18 10.19 -8.63
#